data_AF-A0A1E4SME4-F1
#
_entry.id   AF-A0A1E4SME4-F1
#
_cell.length_a   1.000
_cell.length_b   1.000
_cell.length_c   1.000
_cell.angle_alpha   90.00
_cell.angle_beta   90.00
_cell.angle_gamma   90.00
#
_symmetry.space_group_name_H-M   'P 1'
#
loop_
_entity.id
_entity.type
_entity.pdbx_description
1 polymer ?
#
loop_
_entity_poly.entity_id
_entity_poly.type
_entity_poly.pdbx_seq_one_letter_code
_entity_poly.pdbx_strand_id
1 'polypeptide(L)'
;MSSPITQTTPDPPDLPSIDSLLYTITLQCTNYKQSLHMDEQEPLTAEFTYKVNNLQEFFYDRIALLSKNPVLQHHLLWLVSLKLLCSYVIKYKKYVYSQPPMENKHDDSFKQYNSMCGKLIKLCGDYSDLCAHFLNSPDLKLDYFVKGNDQLQDHFCTFISDSLELLVTDHSSDILDHSVIHLEPIQKCLLAYFQKINTLENKHHLMGKAFPMLAQFLRIIYMVGESQLLKPLLEDRIITPLLGEDIVRNCPVNFIDLINFYRYSAFNLLVLSVLNENKINKNYNLEANVYFKVLLAFPNLSTIVYDPFIQQTPKEEKPFPDYFATDQDEDLLVGLLERQEISLNFILNSLLNLNDIRNYIDPNPVFKKELSFLISSLSVSLSKEIHRSASRSGSLHSSTFSFSALKEVELQRRKDEMQNKVINRLRLKSLSAVLLHGSYKEKLNLIVNVMKAFEKHTLNVVLDLDLPLTYEQDNTLYLIGAHSMGKILYLSTIKHVSKLLKLLSIKHLVLNNGINHFPLATLNKICSPHQFNEVLSVKTLLEYDLHVLNGEKIMVFKKGEEQRGTIQDRVQAQLEIASLSEHMKTVLGGY
;
A
#
# COMPACT_ATOMS: atom_id res chain seq x y z
N MET A 1 31.96 -4.03 79.18
CA MET A 1 32.66 -3.23 78.14
C MET A 1 32.54 -3.99 76.82
N SER A 2 31.89 -3.32 75.87
CA SER A 2 31.77 -3.47 74.41
C SER A 2 32.33 -4.72 73.72
N SER A 3 31.48 -5.38 72.92
CA SER A 3 31.86 -6.07 71.68
C SER A 3 30.74 -5.85 70.65
N PRO A 4 31.06 -5.49 69.38
CA PRO A 4 30.07 -5.06 68.41
C PRO A 4 29.41 -6.26 67.72
N ILE A 5 28.09 -6.22 67.60
CA ILE A 5 27.32 -7.14 66.76
C ILE A 5 27.41 -6.60 65.33
N THR A 6 28.20 -7.26 64.49
CA THR A 6 28.11 -7.15 63.03
C THR A 6 26.75 -7.67 62.58
N GLN A 7 25.82 -6.76 62.28
CA GLN A 7 24.65 -7.09 61.47
C GLN A 7 25.12 -7.24 60.03
N THR A 8 25.31 -8.49 59.61
CA THR A 8 25.25 -8.87 58.19
C THR A 8 23.87 -8.49 57.68
N THR A 9 23.81 -7.47 56.83
CA THR A 9 22.67 -7.22 55.96
C THR A 9 22.31 -8.52 55.24
N PRO A 10 21.08 -9.03 55.36
CA PRO A 10 20.65 -10.14 54.52
C PRO A 10 20.70 -9.66 53.06
N ASP A 11 21.34 -10.47 52.22
CA ASP A 11 21.32 -10.29 50.77
C ASP A 11 19.89 -10.07 50.27
N PRO A 12 19.66 -9.22 49.26
CA PRO A 12 18.33 -8.99 48.72
C PRO A 12 17.74 -10.30 48.19
N PRO A 13 16.42 -10.53 48.38
CA PRO A 13 15.80 -11.79 48.04
C PRO A 13 15.88 -12.04 46.53
N ASP A 14 16.06 -13.32 46.19
CA ASP A 14 16.12 -13.90 44.86
C ASP A 14 15.14 -13.24 43.87
N LEU A 15 15.61 -13.01 42.64
CA LEU A 15 14.76 -12.56 41.54
C LEU A 15 13.49 -13.44 41.47
N PRO A 16 12.29 -12.86 41.34
CA PRO A 16 11.06 -13.63 41.22
C PRO A 16 11.17 -14.55 40.01
N SER A 17 10.83 -15.84 40.20
CA SER A 17 10.83 -16.82 39.10
C SER A 17 9.95 -16.33 37.95
N ILE A 18 10.29 -16.69 36.71
CA ILE A 18 9.49 -16.34 35.51
C ILE A 18 8.02 -16.72 35.72
N ASP A 19 7.74 -17.83 36.39
CA ASP A 19 6.39 -18.28 36.74
C ASP A 19 5.69 -17.33 37.73
N SER A 20 6.40 -16.77 38.70
CA SER A 20 5.87 -15.75 39.62
C SER A 20 5.55 -14.43 38.88
N LEU A 21 6.37 -14.04 37.90
CA LEU A 21 6.16 -12.85 37.09
C LEU A 21 4.99 -13.03 36.10
N LEU A 22 4.90 -14.18 35.44
CA LEU A 22 3.76 -14.52 34.58
C LEU A 22 2.47 -14.64 35.38
N TYR A 23 2.51 -15.25 36.57
CA TYR A 23 1.37 -15.28 37.49
C TYR A 23 0.93 -13.86 37.88
N THR A 24 1.88 -12.96 38.13
CA THR A 24 1.59 -11.53 38.41
C THR A 24 0.94 -10.84 37.21
N ILE A 25 1.39 -11.11 35.98
CA ILE A 25 0.74 -10.63 34.76
C ILE A 25 -0.71 -11.13 34.69
N THR A 26 -0.92 -12.44 34.85
CA THR A 26 -2.24 -13.08 34.77
C THR A 26 -3.19 -12.57 35.86
N LEU A 27 -2.69 -12.40 37.08
CA LEU A 27 -3.47 -11.87 38.21
C LEU A 27 -3.87 -10.41 37.95
N GLN A 28 -2.94 -9.56 37.51
CA GLN A 28 -3.24 -8.18 37.13
C GLN A 28 -4.22 -8.13 35.96
N CYS A 29 -4.05 -8.96 34.92
CA CYS A 29 -5.01 -9.05 33.82
C CYS A 29 -6.41 -9.46 34.30
N THR A 30 -6.50 -10.32 35.32
CA THR A 30 -7.78 -10.72 35.91
C THR A 30 -8.41 -9.55 36.67
N ASN A 31 -7.62 -8.78 37.43
CA ASN A 31 -8.08 -7.60 38.18
C ASN A 31 -8.59 -6.48 37.26
N TYR A 32 -7.94 -6.29 36.09
CA TYR A 32 -8.35 -5.31 35.09
C TYR A 32 -9.39 -5.86 34.09
N LYS A 33 -9.68 -7.16 34.10
CA LYS A 33 -10.52 -7.81 33.07
C LYS A 33 -11.92 -7.20 32.99
N GLN A 34 -12.51 -6.89 34.14
CA GLN A 34 -13.83 -6.25 34.23
C GLN A 34 -13.78 -4.75 33.93
N SER A 35 -12.72 -4.06 34.36
CA SER A 35 -12.57 -2.60 34.20
C SER A 35 -12.10 -2.17 32.80
N LEU A 36 -11.53 -3.09 32.02
CA LEU A 36 -11.13 -2.92 30.62
C LEU A 36 -12.07 -3.64 29.63
N HIS A 37 -13.14 -4.26 30.12
CA HIS A 37 -14.11 -4.90 29.23
C HIS A 37 -14.89 -3.83 28.45
N MET A 38 -14.95 -4.02 27.15
CA MET A 38 -15.65 -3.15 26.20
C MET A 38 -16.72 -3.99 25.54
N ASP A 39 -18.00 -3.62 25.74
CA ASP A 39 -19.13 -4.13 24.97
C ASP A 39 -19.26 -3.32 23.67
N GLU A 40 -19.43 -4.01 22.55
CA GLU A 40 -19.40 -3.42 21.20
C GLU A 40 -20.55 -2.42 20.92
N GLN A 41 -21.52 -2.30 21.83
CA GLN A 41 -22.68 -1.41 21.72
C GLN A 41 -22.77 -0.33 22.80
N GLU A 42 -21.72 -0.14 23.62
CA GLU A 42 -21.73 0.94 24.60
C GLU A 42 -21.79 2.31 23.90
N PRO A 43 -22.53 3.30 24.45
CA PRO A 43 -22.46 4.68 23.97
C PRO A 43 -21.16 5.35 24.45
N LEU A 44 -20.73 6.41 23.76
CA LEU A 44 -19.71 7.36 24.24
C LEU A 44 -20.21 8.06 25.51
N THR A 45 -20.02 7.44 26.67
CA THR A 45 -20.47 7.91 27.98
C THR A 45 -19.31 8.23 28.91
N ALA A 46 -19.62 8.74 30.10
CA ALA A 46 -18.66 8.84 31.21
C ALA A 46 -18.01 7.48 31.54
N GLU A 47 -18.70 6.36 31.29
CA GLU A 47 -18.17 5.01 31.47
C GLU A 47 -17.05 4.70 30.48
N PHE A 48 -17.18 5.10 29.21
CA PHE A 48 -16.10 4.94 28.24
C PHE A 48 -14.88 5.80 28.60
N THR A 49 -15.10 7.03 29.07
CA THR A 49 -14.00 7.89 29.58
C THR A 49 -13.28 7.24 30.77
N TYR A 50 -14.04 6.63 31.68
CA TYR A 50 -13.49 5.86 32.80
C TYR A 50 -12.67 4.66 32.31
N LYS A 51 -13.17 3.89 31.34
CA LYS A 51 -12.48 2.75 30.73
C LYS A 51 -11.18 3.15 30.01
N VAL A 52 -11.14 4.32 29.34
CA VAL A 52 -9.90 4.86 28.73
C VAL A 52 -8.89 5.28 29.81
N ASN A 53 -9.33 5.86 30.92
CA ASN A 53 -8.45 6.17 32.05
C ASN A 53 -7.87 4.90 32.69
N ASN A 54 -8.69 3.87 32.90
CA ASN A 54 -8.22 2.57 33.39
C ASN A 54 -7.21 1.93 32.43
N LEU A 55 -7.42 2.07 31.11
CA LEU A 55 -6.46 1.61 30.11
C LEU A 55 -5.12 2.35 30.24
N GLN A 56 -5.16 3.66 30.46
CA GLN A 56 -3.96 4.46 30.67
C GLN A 56 -3.20 4.06 31.94
N GLU A 57 -3.91 3.84 33.06
CA GLU A 57 -3.31 3.33 34.30
C GLU A 57 -2.69 1.96 34.10
N PHE A 58 -3.41 1.04 33.44
CA PHE A 58 -2.89 -0.28 33.07
C PHE A 58 -1.62 -0.18 32.22
N PHE A 59 -1.55 0.76 31.28
CA PHE A 59 -0.36 1.01 30.48
C PHE A 59 0.84 1.44 31.34
N TYR A 60 0.64 2.40 32.25
CA TYR A 60 1.71 2.89 33.10
C TYR A 60 2.19 1.85 34.11
N ASP A 61 1.30 1.04 34.65
CA ASP A 61 1.68 -0.09 35.52
C ASP A 61 2.54 -1.10 34.76
N ARG A 62 2.22 -1.38 33.50
CA ARG A 62 3.03 -2.25 32.64
C ARG A 62 4.35 -1.61 32.27
N ILE A 63 4.39 -0.32 31.95
CA ILE A 63 5.64 0.41 31.71
C ILE A 63 6.54 0.36 32.95
N ALA A 64 5.99 0.58 34.14
CA ALA A 64 6.73 0.50 35.39
C ALA A 64 7.26 -0.92 35.67
N LEU A 65 6.48 -1.96 35.35
CA LEU A 65 6.91 -3.35 35.44
C LEU A 65 8.07 -3.65 34.48
N LEU A 66 7.93 -3.27 33.20
CA LEU A 66 8.95 -3.51 32.18
C LEU A 66 10.23 -2.72 32.45
N SER A 67 10.12 -1.48 32.94
CA SER A 67 11.27 -0.64 33.30
C SER A 67 12.11 -1.23 34.43
N LYS A 68 11.51 -2.01 35.33
CA LYS A 68 12.21 -2.70 36.43
C LYS A 68 12.83 -4.04 36.02
N ASN A 69 12.43 -4.60 34.88
CA ASN A 69 12.81 -5.94 34.45
C ASN A 69 13.50 -5.89 33.08
N PRO A 70 14.84 -5.94 33.00
CA PRO A 70 15.55 -5.78 31.74
C PRO A 70 15.28 -6.93 30.76
N VAL A 71 15.34 -6.61 29.45
CA VAL A 71 15.04 -7.56 28.35
C VAL A 71 15.88 -8.84 28.45
N LEU A 72 17.18 -8.74 28.76
CA LEU A 72 18.16 -9.84 28.78
C LEU A 72 17.69 -11.10 29.54
N GLN A 73 16.94 -10.92 30.62
CA GLN A 73 16.50 -12.01 31.50
C GLN A 73 14.99 -12.28 31.42
N HIS A 74 14.23 -11.41 30.74
CA HIS A 74 12.78 -11.37 30.84
C HIS A 74 12.07 -11.30 29.46
N HIS A 75 12.65 -11.91 28.43
CA HIS A 75 12.11 -11.92 27.06
C HIS A 75 10.61 -12.25 26.98
N LEU A 76 10.16 -13.28 27.71
CA LEU A 76 8.77 -13.72 27.71
C LEU A 76 7.84 -12.71 28.41
N LEU A 77 8.28 -12.12 29.53
CA LEU A 77 7.53 -11.06 30.23
C LEU A 77 7.30 -9.87 29.31
N TRP A 78 8.35 -9.44 28.59
CA TRP A 78 8.26 -8.36 27.61
C TRP A 78 7.29 -8.71 26.49
N LEU A 79 7.45 -9.88 25.86
CA LEU A 79 6.60 -10.32 24.75
C LEU A 79 5.12 -10.36 25.15
N VAL A 80 4.79 -11.00 26.28
CA VAL A 80 3.41 -11.14 26.76
C VAL A 80 2.82 -9.78 27.12
N SER A 81 3.60 -8.91 27.79
CA SER A 81 3.14 -7.57 28.17
C SER A 81 2.85 -6.72 26.94
N LEU A 82 3.74 -6.69 25.95
CA LEU A 82 3.55 -5.95 24.71
C LEU A 82 2.35 -6.47 23.91
N LYS A 83 2.22 -7.78 23.74
CA LYS A 83 1.07 -8.39 23.06
C LYS A 83 -0.26 -7.98 23.71
N LEU A 84 -0.32 -8.03 25.05
CA LEU A 84 -1.51 -7.61 25.80
C LEU A 84 -1.82 -6.13 25.59
N LEU A 85 -0.83 -5.25 25.74
CA LEU A 85 -0.98 -3.81 25.52
C LEU A 85 -1.53 -3.52 24.12
N CYS A 86 -0.95 -4.15 23.08
CA CYS A 86 -1.39 -3.99 21.70
C CYS A 86 -2.86 -4.37 21.51
N SER A 87 -3.25 -5.54 22.03
CA SER A 87 -4.62 -6.06 21.87
C SER A 87 -5.68 -5.11 22.44
N TYR A 88 -5.41 -4.52 23.61
CA TYR A 88 -6.32 -3.55 24.22
C TYR A 88 -6.37 -2.24 23.42
N VAL A 89 -5.22 -1.72 22.96
CA VAL A 89 -5.21 -0.48 22.17
C VAL A 89 -5.98 -0.68 20.86
N ILE A 90 -5.78 -1.80 20.16
CA ILE A 90 -6.53 -2.12 18.93
C ILE A 90 -8.04 -2.14 19.22
N LYS A 91 -8.47 -2.82 20.30
CA LYS A 91 -9.88 -2.92 20.67
C LYS A 91 -10.50 -1.54 20.93
N TYR A 92 -9.83 -0.69 21.71
CA TYR A 92 -10.30 0.65 22.02
C TYR A 92 -10.31 1.57 20.79
N LYS A 93 -9.29 1.48 19.91
CA LYS A 93 -9.28 2.24 18.65
C LYS A 93 -10.44 1.83 17.75
N LYS A 94 -10.63 0.53 17.50
CA LYS A 94 -11.75 0.02 16.69
C LYS A 94 -13.09 0.54 17.22
N TYR A 95 -13.28 0.53 18.53
CA TYR A 95 -14.48 1.07 19.16
C TYR A 95 -14.62 2.58 18.96
N VAL A 96 -13.61 3.40 19.22
CA VAL A 96 -13.69 4.86 19.03
C VAL A 96 -14.04 5.22 17.58
N TYR A 97 -13.54 4.44 16.62
CA TYR A 97 -13.82 4.64 15.21
C TYR A 97 -15.15 4.06 14.72
N SER A 98 -15.76 3.12 15.44
CA SER A 98 -17.11 2.63 15.13
C SER A 98 -18.20 3.62 15.57
N GLN A 99 -17.85 4.66 16.33
CA GLN A 99 -18.78 5.68 16.80
C GLN A 99 -19.00 6.77 15.75
N PRO A 100 -20.23 7.32 15.62
CA PRO A 100 -20.54 8.33 14.63
C PRO A 100 -19.75 9.63 14.86
N PRO A 101 -19.25 10.29 13.80
CA PRO A 101 -18.57 11.57 13.94
C PRO A 101 -19.54 12.61 14.53
N MET A 102 -19.19 13.16 15.69
CA MET A 102 -19.96 14.18 16.38
C MET A 102 -19.90 15.49 15.55
N GLU A 103 -21.02 15.89 14.95
CA GLU A 103 -21.08 17.01 13.98
C GLU A 103 -20.90 18.40 14.62
N ASN A 104 -21.14 18.55 15.94
CA ASN A 104 -21.08 19.83 16.63
C ASN A 104 -19.78 20.03 17.41
N LYS A 105 -18.88 20.86 16.87
CA LYS A 105 -17.61 21.26 17.51
C LYS A 105 -17.77 21.99 18.85
N HIS A 106 -18.97 22.48 19.16
CA HIS A 106 -19.30 23.22 20.38
C HIS A 106 -19.95 22.35 21.47
N ASP A 107 -20.17 21.06 21.22
CA ASP A 107 -20.70 20.11 22.20
C ASP A 107 -19.59 19.63 23.15
N ASP A 108 -19.88 19.56 24.45
CA ASP A 108 -18.94 19.00 25.43
C ASP A 108 -18.63 17.53 25.15
N SER A 109 -19.54 16.83 24.47
CA SER A 109 -19.34 15.46 23.95
C SER A 109 -18.22 15.39 22.90
N PHE A 110 -18.08 16.42 22.06
CA PHE A 110 -17.01 16.52 21.06
C PHE A 110 -15.64 16.78 21.71
N LYS A 111 -15.60 17.61 22.78
CA LYS A 111 -14.37 17.81 23.56
C LYS A 111 -13.92 16.54 24.27
N GLN A 112 -14.87 15.79 24.86
CA GLN A 112 -14.58 14.51 25.49
C GLN A 112 -14.05 13.50 24.47
N TYR A 113 -14.70 13.39 23.30
CA TYR A 113 -14.23 12.55 22.18
C TYR A 113 -12.79 12.88 21.78
N ASN A 114 -12.47 14.16 21.53
CA ASN A 114 -11.11 14.57 21.17
C ASN A 114 -10.08 14.31 22.29
N SER A 115 -10.48 14.51 23.55
CA SER A 115 -9.61 14.19 24.69
C SER A 115 -9.28 12.70 24.76
N MET A 116 -10.26 11.82 24.50
CA MET A 116 -10.06 10.37 24.47
C MET A 116 -9.21 9.93 23.28
N CYS A 117 -9.46 10.49 22.10
CA CYS A 117 -8.60 10.29 20.93
C CYS A 117 -7.15 10.69 21.25
N GLY A 118 -6.93 11.86 21.86
CA GLY A 118 -5.60 12.32 22.27
C GLY A 118 -4.90 11.37 23.24
N LYS A 119 -5.63 10.80 24.21
CA LYS A 119 -5.09 9.77 25.12
C LYS A 119 -4.70 8.50 24.38
N LEU A 120 -5.55 8.01 23.48
CA LEU A 120 -5.24 6.81 22.68
C LEU A 120 -4.04 7.01 21.75
N ILE A 121 -3.86 8.19 21.16
CA ILE A 121 -2.64 8.53 20.40
C ILE A 121 -1.41 8.40 21.29
N LYS A 122 -1.47 9.01 22.48
CA LYS A 122 -0.35 8.96 23.42
C LYS A 122 0.00 7.52 23.78
N LEU A 123 -1.00 6.69 24.08
CA LEU A 123 -0.78 5.27 24.36
C LEU A 123 -0.21 4.51 23.15
N CYS A 124 -0.59 4.86 21.92
CA CYS A 124 0.05 4.31 20.72
C CYS A 124 1.52 4.71 20.60
N GLY A 125 1.85 5.97 20.93
CA GLY A 125 3.23 6.46 20.97
C GLY A 125 4.05 5.72 22.03
N ASP A 126 3.55 5.67 23.26
CA ASP A 126 4.19 4.95 24.37
C ASP A 126 4.39 3.46 24.02
N TYR A 127 3.39 2.83 23.38
CA TYR A 127 3.50 1.45 22.88
C TYR A 127 4.59 1.29 21.80
N SER A 128 4.64 2.22 20.84
CA SER A 128 5.66 2.21 19.78
C SER A 128 7.06 2.28 20.37
N ASP A 129 7.29 3.16 21.33
CA ASP A 129 8.59 3.34 21.98
C ASP A 129 9.01 2.07 22.72
N LEU A 130 8.09 1.42 23.45
CA LEU A 130 8.35 0.14 24.10
C LEU A 130 8.67 -0.97 23.10
N CYS A 131 7.94 -1.04 21.98
CA CYS A 131 8.20 -2.01 20.92
C CYS A 131 9.57 -1.78 20.29
N ALA A 132 9.90 -0.54 19.95
CA ALA A 132 11.19 -0.17 19.39
C ALA A 132 12.32 -0.49 20.37
N HIS A 133 12.14 -0.22 21.67
CA HIS A 133 13.10 -0.56 22.70
C HIS A 133 13.33 -2.08 22.81
N PHE A 134 12.25 -2.86 22.83
CA PHE A 134 12.32 -4.32 22.90
C PHE A 134 13.01 -4.92 21.66
N LEU A 135 12.58 -4.51 20.47
CA LEU A 135 13.05 -5.05 19.19
C LEU A 135 14.49 -4.63 18.83
N ASN A 136 14.92 -3.43 19.23
CA ASN A 136 16.29 -2.96 19.02
C ASN A 136 17.24 -3.32 20.17
N SER A 137 16.75 -3.96 21.23
CA SER A 137 17.60 -4.32 22.37
C SER A 137 18.70 -5.29 21.92
N PRO A 138 19.99 -4.98 22.17
CA PRO A 138 21.09 -5.91 21.85
C PRO A 138 21.00 -7.20 22.65
N ASP A 139 20.27 -7.17 23.76
CA ASP A 139 20.04 -8.31 24.64
C ASP A 139 18.92 -9.24 24.13
N LEU A 140 18.15 -8.85 23.12
CA LEU A 140 17.07 -9.66 22.55
C LEU A 140 17.64 -10.90 21.86
N LYS A 141 17.56 -12.05 22.53
CA LYS A 141 18.00 -13.33 21.96
C LYS A 141 16.92 -13.91 21.06
N LEU A 142 16.91 -13.58 19.77
CA LEU A 142 15.95 -14.14 18.80
C LEU A 142 15.96 -15.68 18.75
N ASP A 143 17.11 -16.31 19.02
CA ASP A 143 17.23 -17.76 19.12
C ASP A 143 16.27 -18.37 20.17
N TYR A 144 15.93 -17.61 21.22
CA TYR A 144 14.96 -18.02 22.24
C TYR A 144 13.56 -18.22 21.64
N PHE A 145 13.14 -17.33 20.74
CA PHE A 145 11.82 -17.41 20.09
C PHE A 145 11.83 -18.41 18.95
N VAL A 146 12.86 -18.40 18.10
CA VAL A 146 12.96 -19.30 16.94
C VAL A 146 13.05 -20.77 17.35
N LYS A 147 13.85 -21.09 18.38
CA LYS A 147 14.00 -22.46 18.91
C LYS A 147 13.00 -22.80 20.02
N GLY A 148 12.11 -21.86 20.33
CA GLY A 148 11.05 -22.02 21.32
C GLY A 148 10.06 -23.12 20.93
N ASN A 149 9.17 -23.47 21.85
CA ASN A 149 8.02 -24.31 21.52
C ASN A 149 7.05 -23.57 20.58
N ASP A 150 6.11 -24.31 19.99
CA ASP A 150 5.15 -23.75 19.05
C ASP A 150 4.36 -22.57 19.62
N GLN A 151 3.96 -22.62 20.89
CA GLN A 151 3.22 -21.53 21.54
C GLN A 151 4.02 -20.23 21.63
N LEU A 152 5.32 -20.31 21.94
CA LEU A 152 6.20 -19.15 22.04
C LEU A 152 6.44 -18.53 20.66
N GLN A 153 6.63 -19.36 19.63
CA GLN A 153 6.72 -18.91 18.24
C GLN A 153 5.43 -18.20 17.81
N ASP A 154 4.28 -18.81 18.10
CA ASP A 154 2.98 -18.24 17.75
C ASP A 154 2.75 -16.91 18.48
N HIS A 155 3.09 -16.82 19.77
CA HIS A 155 3.03 -15.57 20.53
C HIS A 155 3.90 -14.47 19.94
N PHE A 156 5.11 -14.81 19.48
CA PHE A 156 6.02 -13.87 18.85
C PHE A 156 5.48 -13.37 17.50
N CYS A 157 5.05 -14.29 16.63
CA CYS A 157 4.43 -13.94 15.36
C CYS A 157 3.18 -13.07 15.55
N THR A 158 2.28 -13.44 16.48
CA THR A 158 1.09 -12.65 16.80
C THR A 158 1.46 -11.26 17.31
N PHE A 159 2.46 -11.12 18.18
CA PHE A 159 2.89 -9.80 18.66
C PHE A 159 3.33 -8.87 17.53
N ILE A 160 4.14 -9.37 16.59
CA ILE A 160 4.55 -8.58 15.43
C ILE A 160 3.35 -8.24 14.54
N SER A 161 2.50 -9.23 14.27
CA SER A 161 1.27 -9.07 13.49
C SER A 161 0.31 -8.04 14.10
N ASP A 162 0.05 -8.10 15.41
CA ASP A 162 -0.82 -7.17 16.10
C ASP A 162 -0.21 -5.76 16.09
N SER A 163 1.11 -5.65 16.31
CA SER A 163 1.82 -4.36 16.23
C SER A 163 1.70 -3.73 14.83
N LEU A 164 1.74 -4.54 13.79
CA LEU A 164 1.52 -4.13 12.40
C LEU A 164 0.04 -3.79 12.11
N GLU A 165 -0.92 -4.48 12.71
CA GLU A 165 -2.35 -4.17 12.58
C GLU A 165 -2.71 -2.84 13.27
N LEU A 166 -2.09 -2.55 14.42
CA LEU A 166 -2.32 -1.33 15.19
C LEU A 166 -2.04 -0.05 14.37
N LEU A 167 -1.08 -0.12 13.44
CA LEU A 167 -0.81 0.94 12.47
C LEU A 167 -2.01 1.21 11.57
N VAL A 168 -2.59 0.17 10.98
CA VAL A 168 -3.65 0.32 9.96
C VAL A 168 -5.07 0.40 10.52
N THR A 169 -5.21 0.28 11.84
CA THR A 169 -6.48 0.46 12.56
C THR A 169 -6.95 1.93 12.56
N ASP A 170 -6.09 2.88 12.19
CA ASP A 170 -6.44 4.29 12.07
C ASP A 170 -7.27 4.59 10.82
N HIS A 171 -8.51 4.99 11.08
CA HIS A 171 -9.55 5.19 10.08
C HIS A 171 -9.97 6.67 9.92
N SER A 172 -9.44 7.61 10.70
CA SER A 172 -10.00 8.97 10.81
C SER A 172 -9.19 10.12 10.19
N SER A 173 -9.93 11.19 9.93
CA SER A 173 -9.53 12.50 9.42
C SER A 173 -8.74 13.35 10.43
N ASP A 174 -7.68 13.99 9.95
CA ASP A 174 -6.98 15.20 10.45
C ASP A 174 -6.42 15.27 11.88
N ILE A 175 -6.81 14.41 12.82
CA ILE A 175 -6.47 14.63 14.24
C ILE A 175 -5.35 13.70 14.74
N LEU A 176 -5.02 12.62 14.01
CA LEU A 176 -4.20 11.51 14.53
C LEU A 176 -2.92 11.24 13.73
N ASP A 177 -2.26 12.27 13.21
CA ASP A 177 -1.05 12.17 12.37
C ASP A 177 0.24 11.72 13.13
N HIS A 178 0.11 11.10 14.30
CA HIS A 178 1.22 10.87 15.25
C HIS A 178 1.35 9.44 15.80
N SER A 179 0.58 8.45 15.33
CA SER A 179 0.82 7.04 15.70
C SER A 179 2.02 6.45 14.91
N VAL A 180 3.23 6.96 15.17
CA VAL A 180 4.46 6.48 14.54
C VAL A 180 4.89 5.18 15.23
N ILE A 181 4.28 4.05 14.87
CA ILE A 181 4.95 2.77 15.13
C ILE A 181 6.17 2.73 14.23
N HIS A 182 7.35 2.67 14.85
CA HIS A 182 8.61 2.60 14.12
C HIS A 182 8.71 1.27 13.38
N LEU A 183 8.54 1.31 12.05
CA LEU A 183 8.60 0.11 11.19
C LEU A 183 10.04 -0.44 11.03
N GLU A 184 11.06 0.40 11.20
CA GLU A 184 12.47 0.00 11.13
C GLU A 184 12.87 -1.08 12.16
N PRO A 185 12.57 -0.96 13.47
CA PRO A 185 12.80 -2.02 14.44
C PRO A 185 12.14 -3.35 14.05
N ILE A 186 10.90 -3.31 13.55
CA ILE A 186 10.19 -4.50 13.06
C ILE A 186 10.92 -5.11 11.87
N GLN A 187 11.32 -4.29 10.89
CA GLN A 187 12.07 -4.74 9.71
C GLN A 187 13.38 -5.45 10.10
N LYS A 188 14.19 -4.84 10.97
CA LYS A 188 15.46 -5.41 11.45
C LYS A 188 15.23 -6.73 12.18
N CYS A 189 14.21 -6.77 13.04
CA CYS A 189 13.84 -7.97 13.76
C CYS A 189 13.39 -9.10 12.80
N LEU A 190 12.54 -8.79 11.82
CA LEU A 190 12.11 -9.76 10.80
C LEU A 190 13.31 -10.32 10.03
N LEU A 191 14.19 -9.44 9.56
CA LEU A 191 15.39 -9.84 8.84
C LEU A 191 16.23 -10.84 9.65
N ALA A 192 16.58 -10.47 10.88
CA ALA A 192 17.36 -11.34 11.76
C ALA A 192 16.61 -12.64 12.11
N TYR A 193 15.30 -12.59 12.32
CA TYR A 193 14.47 -13.77 12.61
C TYR A 193 14.47 -14.77 11.45
N PHE A 194 14.26 -14.29 10.21
CA PHE A 194 14.27 -15.12 9.02
C PHE A 194 15.67 -15.65 8.67
N GLN A 195 16.71 -14.86 8.87
CA GLN A 195 18.10 -15.33 8.77
C GLN A 195 18.37 -16.49 9.74
N LYS A 196 17.89 -16.39 10.98
CA LYS A 196 18.02 -17.47 11.96
C LYS A 196 17.27 -18.71 11.53
N ILE A 197 16.02 -18.60 11.07
CA ILE A 197 15.26 -19.74 10.55
C ILE A 197 16.04 -20.47 9.44
N ASN A 198 16.66 -19.72 8.53
CA ASN A 198 17.44 -20.29 7.42
C ASN A 198 18.64 -21.15 7.86
N THR A 199 19.12 -21.00 9.10
CA THR A 199 20.23 -21.79 9.67
C THR A 199 19.79 -23.09 10.34
N LEU A 200 18.49 -23.35 10.47
CA LEU A 200 17.95 -24.50 11.21
C LEU A 200 17.51 -25.64 10.29
N GLU A 201 17.54 -26.87 10.82
CA GLU A 201 17.13 -28.08 10.09
C GLU A 201 15.62 -28.08 9.80
N ASN A 202 14.80 -27.60 10.73
CA ASN A 202 13.34 -27.49 10.61
C ASN A 202 12.89 -26.18 9.92
N LYS A 203 13.74 -25.56 9.09
CA LYS A 203 13.49 -24.25 8.48
C LYS A 203 12.14 -24.14 7.77
N HIS A 204 11.68 -25.18 7.06
CA HIS A 204 10.45 -25.10 6.27
C HIS A 204 9.21 -24.89 7.14
N HIS A 205 9.08 -25.66 8.22
CA HIS A 205 7.99 -25.52 9.20
C HIS A 205 7.98 -24.12 9.83
N LEU A 206 9.15 -23.65 10.27
CA LEU A 206 9.30 -22.32 10.88
C LEU A 206 9.01 -21.19 9.88
N MET A 207 9.44 -21.34 8.62
CA MET A 207 9.12 -20.41 7.53
C MET A 207 7.61 -20.34 7.30
N GLY A 208 6.93 -21.49 7.23
CA GLY A 208 5.47 -21.55 7.07
C GLY A 208 4.73 -20.80 8.17
N LYS A 209 5.15 -20.97 9.43
CA LYS A 209 4.58 -20.24 10.58
C LYS A 209 4.85 -18.74 10.56
N ALA A 210 6.04 -18.34 10.14
CA ALA A 210 6.45 -16.93 10.10
C ALA A 210 5.94 -16.20 8.85
N PHE A 211 5.47 -16.93 7.83
CA PHE A 211 5.07 -16.37 6.54
C PHE A 211 3.92 -15.34 6.61
N PRO A 212 2.83 -15.56 7.37
CA PRO A 212 1.76 -14.57 7.50
C PRO A 212 2.26 -13.23 8.05
N MET A 213 3.19 -13.27 9.01
CA MET A 213 3.83 -12.07 9.58
C MET A 213 4.62 -11.31 8.49
N LEU A 214 5.32 -12.01 7.58
CA LEU A 214 6.02 -11.41 6.45
C LEU A 214 5.05 -10.80 5.43
N ALA A 215 3.99 -11.53 5.05
CA ALA A 215 2.97 -11.03 4.13
C ALA A 215 2.27 -9.78 4.70
N GLN A 216 1.98 -9.77 5.99
CA GLN A 216 1.43 -8.61 6.68
C GLN A 216 2.41 -7.44 6.70
N PHE A 217 3.69 -7.66 7.02
CA PHE A 217 4.70 -6.59 6.97
C PHE A 217 4.75 -5.92 5.59
N LEU A 218 4.77 -6.72 4.52
CA LEU A 218 4.76 -6.22 3.13
C LEU A 218 3.54 -5.35 2.83
N ARG A 219 2.36 -5.78 3.29
CA ARG A 219 1.12 -5.01 3.17
C ARG A 219 1.25 -3.66 3.87
N ILE A 220 1.72 -3.65 5.11
CA ILE A 220 1.80 -2.42 5.92
C ILE A 220 2.80 -1.44 5.34
N ILE A 221 4.02 -1.87 4.97
CA ILE A 221 5.02 -0.94 4.41
C ILE A 221 4.55 -0.31 3.09
N TYR A 222 3.78 -1.05 2.26
CA TYR A 222 3.17 -0.48 1.07
C TYR A 222 2.06 0.53 1.44
N MET A 223 1.17 0.15 2.36
CA MET A 223 0.08 1.03 2.79
C MET A 223 0.61 2.32 3.41
N VAL A 224 1.66 2.28 4.21
CA VAL A 224 2.24 3.45 4.89
C VAL A 224 3.19 4.25 3.97
N GLY A 225 3.55 3.71 2.80
CA GLY A 225 4.46 4.37 1.84
C GLY A 225 5.95 4.21 2.17
N GLU A 226 6.31 3.25 3.02
CA GLU A 226 7.69 2.97 3.48
C GLU A 226 8.31 1.78 2.72
N SER A 227 8.08 1.68 1.41
CA SER A 227 8.58 0.57 0.57
C SER A 227 10.11 0.42 0.60
N GLN A 228 10.85 1.45 1.05
CA GLN A 228 12.30 1.37 1.23
C GLN A 228 12.74 0.30 2.24
N LEU A 229 11.89 -0.02 3.22
CA LEU A 229 12.14 -1.05 4.23
C LEU A 229 12.16 -2.47 3.64
N LEU A 230 11.74 -2.65 2.39
CA LEU A 230 11.86 -3.91 1.68
C LEU A 230 13.33 -4.22 1.27
N LYS A 231 14.17 -3.21 1.04
CA LYS A 231 15.51 -3.39 0.45
C LYS A 231 16.38 -4.40 1.20
N PRO A 232 16.54 -4.33 2.54
CA PRO A 232 17.42 -5.27 3.24
C PRO A 232 16.94 -6.72 3.15
N LEU A 233 15.62 -6.94 3.10
CA LEU A 233 15.03 -8.28 2.95
C LEU A 233 15.26 -8.89 1.55
N LEU A 234 15.38 -8.04 0.52
CA LEU A 234 15.75 -8.46 -0.84
C LEU A 234 17.25 -8.73 -0.96
N GLU A 235 18.09 -7.86 -0.40
CA GLU A 235 19.55 -7.97 -0.42
C GLU A 235 20.04 -9.27 0.20
N ASP A 236 19.46 -9.64 1.36
CA ASP A 236 19.75 -10.91 2.05
C ASP A 236 18.96 -12.12 1.51
N ARG A 237 18.22 -11.93 0.40
CA ARG A 237 17.42 -12.97 -0.27
C ARG A 237 16.43 -13.68 0.66
N ILE A 238 15.94 -12.99 1.69
CA ILE A 238 14.82 -13.48 2.50
C ILE A 238 13.56 -13.51 1.64
N ILE A 239 13.31 -12.42 0.91
CA ILE A 239 12.20 -12.33 -0.04
C ILE A 239 12.72 -12.66 -1.43
N THR A 240 12.14 -13.69 -2.03
CA THR A 240 12.38 -14.07 -3.42
C THR A 240 11.07 -14.50 -4.08
N PRO A 241 10.95 -14.45 -5.41
CA PRO A 241 9.74 -14.90 -6.10
C PRO A 241 9.41 -16.37 -5.84
N LEU A 242 10.43 -17.19 -5.57
CA LEU A 242 10.31 -18.63 -5.31
C LEU A 242 9.85 -18.94 -3.88
N LEU A 243 9.98 -18.00 -2.94
CA LEU A 243 9.64 -18.24 -1.53
C LEU A 243 8.20 -18.75 -1.36
N GLY A 244 7.23 -18.14 -2.06
CA GLY A 244 5.83 -18.57 -1.97
C GLY A 244 5.62 -20.01 -2.44
N GLU A 245 6.29 -20.41 -3.52
CA GLU A 245 6.26 -21.79 -4.03
C GLU A 245 6.91 -22.77 -3.05
N ASP A 246 8.08 -22.42 -2.53
CA ASP A 246 8.80 -23.24 -1.55
C ASP A 246 7.98 -23.46 -0.29
N ILE A 247 7.23 -22.46 0.18
CA ILE A 247 6.40 -22.60 1.38
C ILE A 247 5.17 -23.46 1.07
N VAL A 248 4.45 -23.23 -0.04
CA VAL A 248 3.28 -24.03 -0.42
C VAL A 248 3.61 -25.51 -0.60
N ARG A 249 4.81 -25.83 -1.11
CA ARG A 249 5.27 -27.22 -1.28
C ARG A 249 5.52 -27.94 0.05
N ASN A 250 5.90 -27.21 1.09
CA ASN A 250 6.39 -27.79 2.34
C ASN A 250 5.45 -27.58 3.54
N CYS A 251 4.50 -26.65 3.47
CA CYS A 251 3.65 -26.25 4.58
C CYS A 251 2.22 -25.93 4.13
N PRO A 252 1.21 -26.16 4.99
CA PRO A 252 -0.12 -25.61 4.77
C PRO A 252 -0.07 -24.08 4.94
N VAL A 253 -0.49 -23.33 3.92
CA VAL A 253 -0.49 -21.86 3.93
C VAL A 253 -1.90 -21.36 3.65
N ASN A 254 -2.31 -20.31 4.36
CA ASN A 254 -3.52 -19.59 4.02
C ASN A 254 -3.33 -18.92 2.65
N PHE A 255 -4.22 -19.22 1.72
CA PHE A 255 -4.14 -18.72 0.35
C PHE A 255 -4.20 -17.19 0.27
N ILE A 256 -4.87 -16.52 1.22
CA ILE A 256 -4.90 -15.06 1.32
C ILE A 256 -3.51 -14.50 1.62
N ASP A 257 -2.75 -15.14 2.52
CA ASP A 257 -1.38 -14.72 2.84
C ASP A 257 -0.45 -14.88 1.64
N LEU A 258 -0.65 -15.93 0.84
CA LEU A 258 0.09 -16.15 -0.40
C LEU A 258 -0.21 -15.04 -1.43
N ILE A 259 -1.49 -14.73 -1.64
CA ILE A 259 -1.90 -13.63 -2.53
C ILE A 259 -1.31 -12.31 -2.06
N ASN A 260 -1.43 -12.01 -0.75
CA ASN A 260 -0.89 -10.79 -0.16
C ASN A 260 0.63 -10.70 -0.28
N PHE A 261 1.35 -11.82 -0.09
CA PHE A 261 2.79 -11.87 -0.31
C PHE A 261 3.15 -11.48 -1.74
N TYR A 262 2.55 -12.11 -2.76
CA TYR A 262 2.86 -11.79 -4.16
C TYR A 262 2.43 -10.37 -4.54
N ARG A 263 1.23 -9.95 -4.13
CA ARG A 263 0.66 -8.62 -4.38
C ARG A 263 1.53 -7.52 -3.79
N TYR A 264 1.80 -7.57 -2.49
CA TYR A 264 2.51 -6.49 -1.82
C TYR A 264 4.01 -6.53 -2.07
N SER A 265 4.61 -7.69 -2.39
CA SER A 265 5.98 -7.71 -2.93
C SER A 265 6.06 -6.98 -4.27
N ALA A 266 5.16 -7.29 -5.21
CA ALA A 266 5.11 -6.64 -6.52
C ALA A 266 4.88 -5.13 -6.40
N PHE A 267 3.95 -4.72 -5.54
CA PHE A 267 3.61 -3.31 -5.34
C PHE A 267 4.78 -2.52 -4.74
N ASN A 268 5.43 -3.04 -3.68
CA ASN A 268 6.60 -2.38 -3.09
C ASN A 268 7.77 -2.30 -4.08
N LEU A 269 8.04 -3.35 -4.86
CA LEU A 269 9.08 -3.35 -5.89
C LEU A 269 8.78 -2.32 -7.00
N LEU A 270 7.51 -2.20 -7.41
CA LEU A 270 7.09 -1.16 -8.35
C LEU A 270 7.36 0.23 -7.79
N VAL A 271 6.97 0.50 -6.54
CA VAL A 271 7.26 1.78 -5.87
C VAL A 271 8.76 2.05 -5.83
N LEU A 272 9.57 1.08 -5.36
CA LEU A 272 11.03 1.17 -5.34
C LEU A 272 11.63 1.48 -6.71
N SER A 273 10.98 1.04 -7.80
CA SER A 273 11.46 1.29 -9.16
C SER A 273 11.32 2.75 -9.61
N VAL A 274 10.42 3.52 -9.00
CA VAL A 274 10.10 4.92 -9.37
C VAL A 274 10.32 5.92 -8.25
N LEU A 275 10.87 5.50 -7.10
CA LEU A 275 11.18 6.40 -5.97
C LEU A 275 12.20 7.50 -6.33
N ASN A 276 13.09 7.24 -7.29
CA ASN A 276 13.99 8.27 -7.81
C ASN A 276 13.29 9.04 -8.94
N GLU A 277 13.04 10.33 -8.73
CA GLU A 277 12.30 11.20 -9.67
C GLU A 277 12.85 11.24 -11.10
N ASN A 278 14.13 10.91 -11.27
CA ASN A 278 14.85 11.06 -12.54
C ASN A 278 15.17 9.75 -13.24
N LYS A 279 15.00 8.59 -12.57
CA LYS A 279 15.48 7.31 -13.07
C LYS A 279 14.63 6.13 -12.62
N ILE A 280 14.28 5.28 -13.58
CA ILE A 280 13.63 3.99 -13.32
C ILE A 280 14.71 2.98 -12.89
N ASN A 281 14.55 2.38 -11.71
CA ASN A 281 15.39 1.25 -11.31
C ASN A 281 14.92 -0.03 -11.99
N LYS A 282 15.64 -0.41 -13.05
CA LYS A 282 15.35 -1.58 -13.88
C LYS A 282 15.32 -2.89 -13.09
N ASN A 283 16.14 -3.04 -12.04
CA ASN A 283 16.23 -4.30 -11.30
C ASN A 283 14.92 -4.59 -10.56
N TYR A 284 14.44 -3.60 -9.79
CA TYR A 284 13.17 -3.74 -9.06
C TYR A 284 11.97 -3.89 -10.01
N ASN A 285 11.95 -3.16 -11.13
CA ASN A 285 10.86 -3.27 -12.11
C ASN A 285 10.82 -4.65 -12.80
N LEU A 286 11.98 -5.24 -13.11
CA LEU A 286 12.06 -6.61 -13.64
C LEU A 286 11.61 -7.66 -12.62
N GLU A 287 12.01 -7.49 -11.36
CA GLU A 287 11.64 -8.40 -10.29
C GLU A 287 10.13 -8.33 -10.00
N ALA A 288 9.56 -7.12 -9.91
CA ALA A 288 8.12 -6.91 -9.76
C ALA A 288 7.32 -7.64 -10.85
N ASN A 289 7.82 -7.66 -12.09
CA ASN A 289 7.18 -8.36 -13.20
C ASN A 289 7.06 -9.87 -12.97
N VAL A 290 8.01 -10.50 -12.27
CA VAL A 290 7.93 -11.92 -11.90
C VAL A 290 6.78 -12.14 -10.91
N TYR A 291 6.73 -11.33 -9.86
CA TYR A 291 5.65 -11.41 -8.86
C TYR A 291 4.27 -11.17 -9.48
N PHE A 292 4.11 -10.18 -10.36
CA PHE A 292 2.85 -9.95 -11.07
C PHE A 292 2.42 -11.12 -11.94
N LYS A 293 3.36 -11.77 -12.65
CA LYS A 293 3.05 -12.93 -13.49
C LYS A 293 2.55 -14.11 -12.66
N VAL A 294 3.15 -14.37 -11.50
CA VAL A 294 2.66 -15.40 -10.58
C VAL A 294 1.28 -15.03 -10.05
N LEU A 295 1.10 -13.78 -9.62
CA LEU A 295 -0.16 -13.28 -9.10
C LEU A 295 -1.31 -13.41 -10.11
N LEU A 296 -1.11 -12.96 -11.35
CA LEU A 296 -2.12 -13.03 -12.42
C LEU A 296 -2.37 -14.45 -12.93
N ALA A 297 -1.51 -15.41 -12.61
CA ALA A 297 -1.72 -16.82 -12.92
C ALA A 297 -2.66 -17.51 -11.93
N PHE A 298 -2.98 -16.90 -10.78
CA PHE A 298 -3.94 -17.47 -9.85
C PHE A 298 -5.36 -17.54 -10.47
N PRO A 299 -6.01 -18.72 -10.47
CA PRO A 299 -7.32 -18.88 -11.14
C PRO A 299 -8.42 -17.95 -10.64
N ASN A 300 -8.45 -17.67 -9.34
CA ASN A 300 -9.41 -16.77 -8.70
C ASN A 300 -9.20 -15.28 -9.07
N LEU A 301 -8.05 -14.94 -9.66
CA LEU A 301 -7.77 -13.60 -10.18
C LEU A 301 -7.98 -13.51 -11.69
N SER A 302 -8.50 -14.56 -12.35
CA SER A 302 -8.88 -14.47 -13.75
C SER A 302 -9.97 -13.41 -13.95
N THR A 303 -9.83 -12.56 -14.96
CA THR A 303 -10.83 -11.51 -15.26
C THR A 303 -12.23 -12.08 -15.45
N ILE A 304 -12.33 -13.33 -15.94
CA ILE A 304 -13.59 -14.03 -16.21
C ILE A 304 -14.44 -14.18 -14.93
N VAL A 305 -13.78 -14.38 -13.78
CA VAL A 305 -14.46 -14.48 -12.47
C VAL A 305 -15.21 -13.18 -12.14
N TYR A 306 -14.74 -12.05 -12.68
CA TYR A 306 -15.28 -10.72 -12.41
C TYR A 306 -16.21 -10.20 -13.54
N ASP A 307 -16.35 -10.93 -14.64
CA ASP A 307 -17.24 -10.55 -15.76
C ASP A 307 -18.70 -10.29 -15.34
N PRO A 308 -19.31 -11.04 -14.39
CA PRO A 308 -20.67 -10.76 -13.93
C PRO A 308 -20.84 -9.34 -13.35
N PHE A 309 -19.80 -8.78 -12.72
CA PHE A 309 -19.83 -7.43 -12.16
C PHE A 309 -19.77 -6.34 -13.24
N ILE A 310 -19.21 -6.68 -14.41
CA ILE A 310 -19.02 -5.81 -15.58
C ILE A 310 -20.25 -5.86 -16.50
N GLN A 311 -20.87 -7.03 -16.66
CA GLN A 311 -21.99 -7.26 -17.59
C GLN A 311 -23.37 -6.87 -17.04
N GLN A 312 -23.47 -6.36 -15.81
CA GLN A 312 -24.71 -5.77 -15.29
C GLN A 312 -25.02 -4.46 -16.03
N THR A 313 -25.55 -4.57 -17.24
CA THR A 313 -26.23 -3.48 -17.95
C THR A 313 -27.47 -3.06 -17.17
N PRO A 314 -27.78 -1.75 -17.08
CA PRO A 314 -29.03 -1.25 -16.52
C PRO A 314 -30.16 -1.49 -17.53
N LYS A 315 -30.51 -2.76 -17.75
CA LYS A 315 -31.67 -3.13 -18.54
C LYS A 315 -32.63 -3.92 -17.65
N GLU A 316 -33.83 -3.36 -17.57
CA GLU A 316 -35.00 -3.76 -16.79
C GLU A 316 -35.04 -3.23 -15.36
N GLU A 317 -35.84 -2.17 -15.21
CA GLU A 317 -36.53 -1.75 -13.99
C GLU A 317 -37.30 -2.95 -13.41
N LYS A 318 -36.61 -3.82 -12.67
CA LYS A 318 -37.26 -4.58 -11.61
C LYS A 318 -37.26 -3.69 -10.37
N PRO A 319 -38.38 -3.59 -9.65
CA PRO A 319 -38.45 -2.77 -8.45
C PRO A 319 -37.34 -3.23 -7.52
N PHE A 320 -36.43 -2.31 -7.19
CA PHE A 320 -35.28 -2.52 -6.32
C PHE A 320 -35.66 -3.44 -5.15
N PRO A 321 -35.17 -4.70 -5.10
CA PRO A 321 -34.91 -5.28 -3.82
C PRO A 321 -33.59 -4.66 -3.34
N ASP A 322 -33.60 -4.14 -2.12
CA ASP A 322 -32.44 -3.70 -1.36
C ASP A 322 -31.44 -4.85 -1.20
N TYR A 323 -30.67 -5.13 -2.24
CA TYR A 323 -29.58 -6.08 -2.24
C TYR A 323 -28.27 -5.36 -2.53
N PHE A 324 -27.86 -4.53 -1.57
CA PHE A 324 -26.43 -4.32 -1.32
C PHE A 324 -26.05 -5.10 -0.06
N ALA A 325 -25.94 -6.41 -0.26
CA ALA A 325 -25.27 -7.45 0.55
C ALA A 325 -26.00 -8.79 0.29
N THR A 326 -26.02 -9.26 -0.96
CA THR A 326 -26.35 -10.67 -1.22
C THR A 326 -25.08 -11.39 -1.53
N ASP A 327 -24.60 -12.19 -0.56
CA ASP A 327 -23.96 -13.51 -0.63
C ASP A 327 -22.90 -13.83 -1.71
N GLN A 328 -22.71 -13.05 -2.78
CA GLN A 328 -21.78 -13.32 -3.88
C GLN A 328 -20.43 -12.60 -3.72
N ASP A 329 -20.37 -11.47 -3.01
CA ASP A 329 -19.09 -10.82 -2.67
C ASP A 329 -18.33 -11.59 -1.55
N GLU A 330 -19.04 -12.38 -0.73
CA GLU A 330 -18.43 -13.19 0.35
C GLU A 330 -17.69 -14.43 -0.18
N ASP A 331 -18.02 -14.90 -1.39
CA ASP A 331 -17.37 -16.06 -2.03
C ASP A 331 -16.04 -15.69 -2.73
N LEU A 332 -15.76 -14.39 -2.93
CA LEU A 332 -14.54 -13.95 -3.59
C LEU A 332 -13.39 -13.79 -2.59
N LEU A 333 -12.34 -14.58 -2.79
CA LEU A 333 -11.08 -14.45 -2.04
C LEU A 333 -10.42 -13.06 -2.16
N VAL A 334 -10.68 -12.35 -3.26
CA VAL A 334 -10.16 -11.00 -3.53
C VAL A 334 -11.28 -10.16 -4.13
N GLY A 335 -11.62 -9.05 -3.48
CA GLY A 335 -12.70 -8.17 -3.92
C GLY A 335 -12.40 -7.44 -5.22
N LEU A 336 -13.43 -6.95 -5.91
CA LEU A 336 -13.28 -6.26 -7.20
C LEU A 336 -12.30 -5.08 -7.14
N LEU A 337 -12.37 -4.25 -6.09
CA LEU A 337 -11.48 -3.09 -5.92
C LEU A 337 -10.01 -3.50 -5.81
N GLU A 338 -9.74 -4.58 -5.07
CA GLU A 338 -8.39 -5.13 -4.92
C GLU A 338 -7.88 -5.72 -6.23
N ARG A 339 -8.76 -6.37 -7.00
CA ARG A 339 -8.44 -6.89 -8.33
C ARG A 339 -8.13 -5.78 -9.33
N GLN A 340 -8.88 -4.67 -9.29
CA GLN A 340 -8.61 -3.45 -10.06
C GLN A 340 -7.25 -2.85 -9.68
N GLU A 341 -6.92 -2.84 -8.38
CA GLU A 341 -5.61 -2.39 -7.90
C GLU A 341 -4.48 -3.24 -8.48
N ILE A 342 -4.64 -4.57 -8.50
CA ILE A 342 -3.67 -5.49 -9.11
C ILE A 342 -3.47 -5.17 -10.60
N SER A 343 -4.56 -5.00 -11.37
CA SER A 343 -4.47 -4.64 -12.80
C SER A 343 -3.73 -3.33 -13.00
N LEU A 344 -4.09 -2.29 -12.24
CA LEU A 344 -3.47 -0.97 -12.36
C LEU A 344 -1.96 -1.05 -12.17
N ASN A 345 -1.51 -1.66 -11.07
CA ASN A 345 -0.09 -1.76 -10.77
C ASN A 345 0.66 -2.64 -11.78
N PHE A 346 0.03 -3.72 -12.28
CA PHE A 346 0.61 -4.53 -13.35
C PHE A 346 0.79 -3.75 -14.66
N ILE A 347 -0.22 -2.97 -15.05
CA ILE A 347 -0.17 -2.13 -16.27
C ILE A 347 0.95 -1.09 -16.14
N LEU A 348 1.01 -0.37 -15.02
CA LEU A 348 2.08 0.60 -14.74
C LEU A 348 3.47 -0.06 -14.80
N ASN A 349 3.64 -1.21 -14.15
CA ASN A 349 4.89 -1.95 -14.16
C ASN A 349 5.30 -2.39 -15.58
N SER A 350 4.33 -2.85 -16.39
CA SER A 350 4.54 -3.27 -17.77
C SER A 350 4.99 -2.11 -18.66
N LEU A 351 4.39 -0.93 -18.49
CA LEU A 351 4.76 0.29 -19.21
C LEU A 351 6.18 0.75 -18.85
N LEU A 352 6.56 0.74 -17.58
CA LEU A 352 7.92 1.09 -17.13
C LEU A 352 9.00 0.10 -17.62
N ASN A 353 8.60 -1.16 -17.89
CA ASN A 353 9.52 -2.20 -18.35
C ASN A 353 9.79 -2.14 -19.86
N LEU A 354 9.13 -1.25 -20.61
CA LEU A 354 9.36 -1.10 -22.04
C LEU A 354 10.84 -0.78 -22.34
N ASN A 355 11.40 -1.52 -23.30
CA ASN A 355 12.76 -1.32 -23.82
C ASN A 355 12.78 -1.05 -25.33
N ASP A 356 11.64 -1.26 -25.98
CA ASP A 356 11.39 -1.06 -27.40
C ASP A 356 9.96 -0.55 -27.56
N ILE A 357 9.76 0.40 -28.46
CA ILE A 357 8.45 0.95 -28.79
C ILE A 357 7.53 -0.08 -29.45
N ARG A 358 8.10 -1.12 -30.10
CA ARG A 358 7.31 -2.23 -30.69
C ARG A 358 6.50 -2.98 -29.63
N ASN A 359 7.05 -3.14 -28.43
CA ASN A 359 6.36 -3.80 -27.32
C ASN A 359 5.19 -2.97 -26.76
N TYR A 360 5.10 -1.69 -27.16
CA TYR A 360 3.99 -0.81 -26.84
C TYR A 360 2.91 -0.81 -27.92
N ILE A 361 3.32 -0.85 -29.20
CA ILE A 361 2.42 -0.89 -30.36
C ILE A 361 1.72 -2.26 -30.45
N ASP A 362 2.47 -3.35 -30.26
CA ASP A 362 1.92 -4.69 -30.14
C ASP A 362 2.25 -5.32 -28.78
N PRO A 363 1.48 -4.97 -27.73
CA PRO A 363 1.74 -5.46 -26.40
C PRO A 363 1.27 -6.91 -26.22
N ASN A 364 1.84 -7.56 -25.20
CA ASN A 364 1.47 -8.91 -24.78
C ASN A 364 -0.07 -9.04 -24.57
N PRO A 365 -0.71 -10.15 -24.99
CA PRO A 365 -2.15 -10.37 -24.78
C PRO A 365 -2.62 -10.20 -23.33
N VAL A 366 -1.80 -10.57 -22.35
CA VAL A 366 -2.11 -10.38 -20.91
C VAL A 366 -2.24 -8.89 -20.59
N PHE A 367 -1.36 -8.04 -21.12
CA PHE A 367 -1.45 -6.60 -20.96
C PHE A 367 -2.75 -6.04 -21.56
N LYS A 368 -3.09 -6.43 -22.79
CA LYS A 368 -4.33 -6.00 -23.47
C LYS A 368 -5.57 -6.41 -22.64
N LYS A 369 -5.58 -7.65 -22.14
CA LYS A 369 -6.67 -8.20 -21.32
C LYS A 369 -6.84 -7.43 -20.00
N GLU A 370 -5.75 -7.18 -19.28
CA GLU A 370 -5.79 -6.44 -18.01
C GLU A 370 -6.18 -4.97 -18.21
N LEU A 371 -5.69 -4.34 -19.28
CA LEU A 371 -6.04 -2.96 -19.63
C LEU A 371 -7.54 -2.81 -19.91
N SER A 372 -8.08 -3.70 -20.75
CA SER A 372 -9.51 -3.72 -21.07
C SER A 372 -10.36 -3.99 -19.82
N PHE A 373 -9.98 -4.99 -19.01
CA PHE A 373 -10.66 -5.28 -17.75
C PHE A 373 -10.70 -4.08 -16.80
N LEU A 374 -9.57 -3.38 -16.59
CA LEU A 374 -9.51 -2.23 -15.70
C LEU A 374 -10.39 -1.09 -16.21
N ILE A 375 -10.33 -0.76 -17.50
CA ILE A 375 -11.14 0.30 -18.11
C ILE A 375 -12.62 -0.02 -17.95
N SER A 376 -13.05 -1.22 -18.32
CA SER A 376 -14.46 -1.63 -18.27
C SER A 376 -14.97 -1.70 -16.83
N SER A 377 -14.27 -2.40 -15.94
CA SER A 377 -14.71 -2.59 -14.56
C SER A 377 -14.76 -1.28 -13.79
N LEU A 378 -13.73 -0.43 -13.90
CA LEU A 378 -13.70 0.85 -13.19
C LEU A 378 -14.74 1.82 -13.74
N SER A 379 -14.95 1.85 -15.06
CA SER A 379 -16.02 2.67 -15.66
C SER A 379 -17.40 2.27 -15.14
N VAL A 380 -17.69 0.98 -15.06
CA VAL A 380 -18.96 0.47 -14.50
C VAL A 380 -19.11 0.82 -13.02
N SER A 381 -18.05 0.65 -12.22
CA SER A 381 -18.04 1.03 -10.79
C SER A 381 -18.34 2.53 -10.62
N LEU A 382 -17.71 3.38 -11.44
CA LEU A 382 -17.89 4.83 -11.42
C LEU A 382 -19.31 5.25 -11.86
N SER A 383 -19.88 4.61 -12.89
CA SER A 383 -21.26 4.85 -13.31
C SER A 383 -22.26 4.47 -12.22
N LYS A 384 -22.06 3.32 -11.55
CA LYS A 384 -22.89 2.89 -10.40
C LYS A 384 -22.82 3.90 -9.25
N GLU A 385 -21.64 4.45 -8.97
CA GLU A 385 -21.43 5.48 -7.93
C GLU A 385 -22.20 6.78 -8.24
N ILE A 386 -22.21 7.21 -9.52
CA ILE A 386 -23.03 8.35 -9.96
C ILE A 386 -24.51 8.04 -9.81
N HIS A 387 -24.99 6.90 -10.30
CA HIS A 387 -26.40 6.57 -10.24
C HIS A 387 -26.89 6.61 -8.79
N ARG A 388 -26.14 6.02 -7.86
CA ARG A 388 -26.41 6.12 -6.42
C ARG A 388 -26.44 7.58 -5.95
N SER A 389 -25.43 8.37 -6.32
CA SER A 389 -25.33 9.79 -5.91
C SER A 389 -26.42 10.67 -6.49
N ALA A 390 -26.95 10.35 -7.67
CA ALA A 390 -28.05 11.05 -8.31
C ALA A 390 -29.41 10.63 -7.73
N SER A 391 -29.60 9.35 -7.39
CA SER A 391 -30.78 8.88 -6.67
C SER A 391 -30.87 9.38 -5.21
N ARG A 392 -29.77 9.92 -4.66
CA ARG A 392 -29.75 10.54 -3.31
C ARG A 392 -30.53 11.86 -3.20
N SER A 393 -30.98 12.45 -4.32
CA SER A 393 -31.44 13.86 -4.33
C SER A 393 -32.94 14.09 -4.54
N GLY A 394 -33.82 13.07 -4.57
CA GLY A 394 -35.21 13.40 -4.96
C GLY A 394 -36.36 12.40 -4.86
N SER A 395 -36.28 11.27 -4.15
CA SER A 395 -37.43 10.35 -4.07
C SER A 395 -37.78 9.88 -2.65
N LEU A 396 -38.23 10.81 -1.80
CA LEU A 396 -38.97 10.51 -0.56
C LEU A 396 -40.46 10.91 -0.68
N HIS A 397 -41.05 10.76 -1.88
CA HIS A 397 -42.49 10.93 -2.11
C HIS A 397 -43.13 9.66 -2.69
N SER A 398 -42.74 8.50 -2.16
CA SER A 398 -43.54 7.28 -2.28
C SER A 398 -44.19 6.98 -0.93
N SER A 399 -45.47 7.28 -0.84
CA SER A 399 -46.28 7.26 0.36
C SER A 399 -46.70 5.83 0.75
N THR A 400 -45.81 5.04 1.37
CA THR A 400 -46.17 3.82 2.15
C THR A 400 -45.02 3.22 2.99
N PHE A 401 -43.95 3.96 3.31
CA PHE A 401 -42.92 3.42 4.22
C PHE A 401 -43.31 3.60 5.69
N SER A 402 -43.28 2.51 6.46
CA SER A 402 -43.45 2.56 7.91
C SER A 402 -42.30 3.35 8.55
N PHE A 403 -42.59 4.10 9.61
CA PHE A 403 -41.61 4.92 10.33
C PHE A 403 -40.40 4.12 10.84
N SER A 404 -40.56 2.83 11.12
CA SER A 404 -39.47 1.92 11.51
C SER A 404 -38.55 1.57 10.34
N ALA A 405 -39.10 1.29 9.15
CA ALA A 405 -38.31 1.01 7.95
C ALA A 405 -37.54 2.25 7.47
N LEU A 406 -38.14 3.45 7.58
CA LEU A 406 -37.43 4.71 7.32
C LEU A 406 -36.25 4.89 8.28
N LYS A 407 -36.40 4.54 9.55
CA LYS A 407 -35.34 4.66 10.55
C LYS A 407 -34.20 3.67 10.30
N GLU A 408 -34.50 2.44 9.86
CA GLU A 408 -33.50 1.46 9.44
C GLU A 408 -32.78 1.88 8.16
N VAL A 409 -33.50 2.37 7.16
CA VAL A 409 -32.91 2.90 5.92
C VAL A 409 -32.04 4.13 6.21
N GLU A 410 -32.46 5.02 7.10
CA GLU A 410 -31.67 6.17 7.55
C GLU A 410 -30.42 5.74 8.34
N LEU A 411 -30.52 4.70 9.18
CA LEU A 411 -29.41 4.13 9.93
C LEU A 411 -28.40 3.44 9.00
N GLN A 412 -28.89 2.67 8.02
CA GLN A 412 -28.09 2.04 6.99
C GLN A 412 -27.44 3.10 6.09
N ARG A 413 -28.17 4.14 5.71
CA ARG A 413 -27.66 5.33 5.00
C ARG A 413 -26.53 6.00 5.77
N ARG A 414 -26.70 6.19 7.09
CA ARG A 414 -25.64 6.72 7.95
C ARG A 414 -24.44 5.79 8.03
N LYS A 415 -24.64 4.46 8.13
CA LYS A 415 -23.55 3.47 8.12
C LYS A 415 -22.78 3.48 6.80
N ASP A 416 -23.47 3.54 5.66
CA ASP A 416 -22.87 3.60 4.33
C ASP A 416 -22.15 4.94 4.09
N GLU A 417 -22.73 6.06 4.52
CA GLU A 417 -22.06 7.37 4.49
C GLU A 417 -20.84 7.42 5.42
N MET A 418 -20.90 6.74 6.58
CA MET A 418 -19.76 6.61 7.49
C MET A 418 -18.65 5.76 6.86
N GLN A 419 -18.95 4.57 6.33
CA GLN A 419 -17.95 3.73 5.65
C GLN A 419 -17.31 4.44 4.44
N ASN A 420 -18.07 5.26 3.71
CA ASN A 420 -17.57 6.02 2.57
C ASN A 420 -16.81 7.31 2.96
N LYS A 421 -17.04 7.89 4.15
CA LYS A 421 -16.34 9.11 4.64
C LYS A 421 -15.07 8.79 5.44
N VAL A 422 -14.94 7.57 5.94
CA VAL A 422 -13.81 7.10 6.75
C VAL A 422 -12.64 6.74 5.81
N ILE A 423 -11.94 7.78 5.32
CA ILE A 423 -10.75 7.63 4.49
C ILE A 423 -9.60 7.13 5.38
N ASN A 424 -9.17 5.89 5.16
CA ASN A 424 -7.91 5.41 5.73
C ASN A 424 -6.75 6.22 5.13
N ARG A 425 -6.28 7.26 5.84
CA ARG A 425 -5.24 8.17 5.36
C ARG A 425 -3.90 7.50 5.10
N LEU A 426 -3.61 6.36 5.72
CA LEU A 426 -2.37 5.64 5.43
C LEU A 426 -2.34 5.24 3.96
N ARG A 427 -3.45 4.69 3.44
CA ARG A 427 -3.59 4.32 2.03
C ARG A 427 -3.44 5.51 1.05
N LEU A 428 -3.55 6.77 1.51
CA LEU A 428 -3.23 7.95 0.70
C LEU A 428 -1.74 8.06 0.36
N LYS A 429 -0.85 7.30 1.01
CA LYS A 429 0.59 7.24 0.70
C LYS A 429 0.93 6.16 -0.32
N SER A 430 0.01 5.23 -0.59
CA SER A 430 0.22 4.13 -1.54
C SER A 430 0.12 4.61 -2.99
N LEU A 431 0.79 3.92 -3.92
CA LEU A 431 0.71 4.21 -5.36
C LEU A 431 -0.73 4.16 -5.90
N SER A 432 -1.60 3.41 -5.25
CA SER A 432 -3.00 3.23 -5.64
C SER A 432 -3.95 4.22 -4.97
N ALA A 433 -3.43 5.27 -4.32
CA ALA A 433 -4.23 6.28 -3.61
C ALA A 433 -5.35 6.89 -4.48
N VAL A 434 -5.08 7.15 -5.77
CA VAL A 434 -6.08 7.70 -6.71
C VAL A 434 -7.23 6.71 -6.93
N LEU A 435 -6.93 5.41 -7.07
CA LEU A 435 -7.95 4.38 -7.27
C LEU A 435 -8.80 4.17 -6.02
N LEU A 436 -8.17 4.18 -4.84
CA LEU A 436 -8.81 3.85 -3.57
C LEU A 436 -9.58 5.04 -2.99
N HIS A 437 -9.06 6.26 -3.14
CA HIS A 437 -9.54 7.46 -2.44
C HIS A 437 -9.78 8.68 -3.33
N GLY A 438 -9.43 8.61 -4.62
CA GLY A 438 -9.72 9.70 -5.54
C GLY A 438 -11.22 9.96 -5.65
N SER A 439 -11.60 11.19 -5.94
CA SER A 439 -12.95 11.52 -6.37
C SER A 439 -13.31 10.81 -7.69
N TYR A 440 -14.60 10.73 -8.00
CA TYR A 440 -15.08 10.25 -9.31
C TYR A 440 -14.29 10.90 -10.47
N LYS A 441 -14.10 12.23 -10.42
CA LYS A 441 -13.39 12.98 -11.48
C LYS A 441 -11.93 12.56 -11.57
N GLU A 442 -11.25 12.38 -10.44
CA GLU A 442 -9.86 11.93 -10.41
C GLU A 442 -9.72 10.50 -10.94
N LYS A 443 -10.56 9.56 -10.50
CA LYS A 443 -10.55 8.18 -11.03
C LYS A 443 -10.81 8.13 -12.53
N LEU A 444 -11.78 8.92 -13.01
CA LEU A 444 -12.09 9.00 -14.43
C LEU A 444 -10.94 9.61 -15.24
N ASN A 445 -10.42 10.76 -14.81
CA ASN A 445 -9.43 11.51 -15.59
C ASN A 445 -8.02 10.93 -15.47
N LEU A 446 -7.59 10.57 -14.26
CA LEU A 446 -6.22 10.14 -13.99
C LEU A 446 -6.02 8.64 -14.21
N ILE A 447 -7.06 7.82 -14.13
CA ILE A 447 -6.96 6.38 -14.38
C ILE A 447 -7.65 6.03 -15.69
N VAL A 448 -8.99 6.14 -15.78
CA VAL A 448 -9.73 5.61 -16.94
C VAL A 448 -9.29 6.26 -18.26
N ASN A 449 -9.22 7.60 -18.32
CA ASN A 449 -8.85 8.30 -19.55
C ASN A 449 -7.38 8.07 -19.93
N VAL A 450 -6.48 8.03 -18.94
CA VAL A 450 -5.06 7.68 -19.13
C VAL A 450 -4.93 6.25 -19.69
N MET A 451 -5.65 5.28 -19.12
CA MET A 451 -5.63 3.89 -19.59
C MET A 451 -6.23 3.75 -21.00
N LYS A 452 -7.32 4.47 -21.30
CA LYS A 452 -7.90 4.54 -22.65
C LYS A 452 -6.96 5.15 -23.69
N ALA A 453 -6.06 6.06 -23.28
CA ALA A 453 -5.03 6.56 -24.17
C ALA A 453 -4.14 5.38 -24.62
N PHE A 454 -3.67 4.57 -23.67
CA PHE A 454 -2.85 3.38 -23.96
C PHE A 454 -3.56 2.29 -24.77
N GLU A 455 -4.89 2.18 -24.67
CA GLU A 455 -5.70 1.19 -25.42
C GLU A 455 -5.62 1.40 -26.93
N LYS A 456 -5.44 2.64 -27.39
CA LYS A 456 -5.31 2.94 -28.82
C LYS A 456 -4.00 2.42 -29.42
N HIS A 457 -3.01 2.08 -28.58
CA HIS A 457 -1.66 1.66 -28.98
C HIS A 457 -0.96 2.62 -29.97
N THR A 458 -1.36 3.90 -29.98
CA THR A 458 -0.75 4.91 -30.85
C THR A 458 0.32 5.70 -30.09
N LEU A 459 1.27 6.25 -30.83
CA LEU A 459 2.32 7.12 -30.26
C LEU A 459 1.81 8.52 -29.89
N ASN A 460 0.60 8.89 -30.31
CA ASN A 460 -0.07 10.14 -29.92
C ASN A 460 -0.35 10.20 -28.41
N VAL A 461 -0.29 9.06 -27.72
CA VAL A 461 -0.45 8.95 -26.27
C VAL A 461 0.55 9.81 -25.51
N VAL A 462 1.74 10.08 -26.05
CA VAL A 462 2.71 11.00 -25.43
C VAL A 462 2.11 12.40 -25.23
N LEU A 463 1.28 12.87 -26.16
CA LEU A 463 0.62 14.17 -26.09
C LEU A 463 -0.63 14.11 -25.19
N ASP A 464 -1.40 13.02 -25.30
CA ASP A 464 -2.61 12.79 -24.50
C ASP A 464 -2.30 12.64 -23.01
N LEU A 465 -1.09 12.19 -22.64
CA LEU A 465 -0.65 12.06 -21.25
C LEU A 465 -0.23 13.39 -20.63
N ASP A 466 0.37 14.29 -21.41
CA ASP A 466 0.90 15.55 -20.87
C ASP A 466 -0.25 16.54 -20.54
N LEU A 467 -1.35 16.55 -21.31
CA LEU A 467 -2.54 17.40 -21.12
C LEU A 467 -3.24 17.27 -19.73
N PRO A 468 -3.60 16.07 -19.24
CA PRO A 468 -4.19 15.91 -17.91
C PRO A 468 -3.18 16.17 -16.77
N LEU A 469 -1.88 15.98 -17.01
CA LEU A 469 -0.82 16.27 -16.04
C LEU A 469 -0.64 17.77 -15.81
N THR A 470 -0.74 18.61 -16.84
CA THR A 470 -0.69 20.08 -16.70
C THR A 470 -1.98 20.66 -16.14
N TYR A 471 -3.15 20.19 -16.57
CA TYR A 471 -4.44 20.73 -16.12
C TYR A 471 -4.71 20.49 -14.63
N GLU A 472 -4.22 19.36 -14.08
CA GLU A 472 -4.31 19.10 -12.64
C GLU A 472 -3.21 19.79 -11.84
N GLN A 473 -1.99 20.01 -12.34
CA GLN A 473 -0.95 20.75 -11.59
C GLN A 473 -1.41 22.16 -11.19
N ASP A 474 -2.21 22.84 -12.03
CA ASP A 474 -2.71 24.18 -11.75
C ASP A 474 -3.99 24.20 -10.87
N ASN A 475 -4.79 23.13 -10.88
CA ASN A 475 -6.06 23.06 -10.13
C ASN A 475 -6.00 22.19 -8.86
N THR A 476 -4.92 21.44 -8.63
CA THR A 476 -4.81 20.50 -7.49
C THR A 476 -4.53 21.16 -6.16
N LEU A 477 -4.16 22.45 -6.09
CA LEU A 477 -3.83 23.11 -4.82
C LEU A 477 -5.01 23.28 -3.84
N TYR A 478 -6.27 22.98 -4.22
CA TYR A 478 -7.45 23.40 -3.43
C TYR A 478 -8.47 22.31 -3.08
N LEU A 479 -8.22 21.02 -3.33
CA LEU A 479 -9.13 19.92 -2.93
C LEU A 479 -8.53 19.05 -1.82
N ILE A 480 -9.36 18.58 -0.89
CA ILE A 480 -8.96 17.66 0.19
C ILE A 480 -8.26 16.44 -0.44
N GLY A 481 -6.99 16.16 -0.06
CA GLY A 481 -6.18 15.09 -0.65
C GLY A 481 -5.16 15.52 -1.72
N ALA A 482 -5.12 16.82 -2.07
CA ALA A 482 -4.17 17.48 -2.98
C ALA A 482 -2.68 17.13 -2.75
N HIS A 483 -2.29 16.94 -1.49
CA HIS A 483 -0.91 16.66 -1.07
C HIS A 483 -0.71 15.21 -0.61
N SER A 484 -1.59 14.29 -1.01
CA SER A 484 -1.40 12.88 -0.70
C SER A 484 -0.14 12.35 -1.40
N MET A 485 0.82 11.84 -0.63
CA MET A 485 2.09 11.32 -1.15
C MET A 485 1.88 10.24 -2.22
N GLY A 486 0.82 9.44 -2.10
CA GLY A 486 0.45 8.41 -3.07
C GLY A 486 -0.04 8.96 -4.40
N LYS A 487 -0.79 10.08 -4.41
CA LYS A 487 -1.19 10.75 -5.66
C LYS A 487 0.05 11.32 -6.36
N ILE A 488 0.96 11.96 -5.61
CA ILE A 488 2.23 12.46 -6.15
C ILE A 488 3.04 11.31 -6.75
N LEU A 489 3.13 10.18 -6.05
CA LEU A 489 3.81 8.99 -6.53
C LEU A 489 3.17 8.41 -7.80
N TYR A 490 1.84 8.36 -7.87
CA TYR A 490 1.11 7.94 -9.08
C TYR A 490 1.42 8.85 -10.27
N LEU A 491 1.29 10.17 -10.09
CA LEU A 491 1.57 11.14 -11.15
C LEU A 491 3.04 11.10 -11.59
N SER A 492 3.97 10.93 -10.63
CA SER A 492 5.38 10.71 -10.92
C SER A 492 5.59 9.44 -11.75
N THR A 493 4.87 8.36 -11.46
CA THR A 493 4.91 7.12 -12.23
C THR A 493 4.45 7.33 -13.68
N ILE A 494 3.34 8.04 -13.88
CA ILE A 494 2.87 8.40 -15.23
C ILE A 494 3.87 9.29 -15.96
N LYS A 495 4.50 10.25 -15.28
CA LYS A 495 5.56 11.10 -15.83
C LYS A 495 6.77 10.27 -16.29
N HIS A 496 7.17 9.26 -15.51
CA HIS A 496 8.22 8.30 -15.92
C HIS A 496 7.83 7.53 -17.17
N VAL A 497 6.57 7.08 -17.28
CA VAL A 497 6.06 6.41 -18.49
C VAL A 497 6.09 7.36 -19.70
N SER A 498 5.62 8.60 -19.57
CA SER A 498 5.65 9.62 -20.64
C SER A 498 7.09 9.86 -21.12
N LYS A 499 8.03 10.11 -20.19
CA LYS A 499 9.46 10.27 -20.49
C LYS A 499 10.04 9.02 -21.17
N LEU A 500 9.71 7.82 -20.69
CA LEU A 500 10.20 6.57 -21.29
C LEU A 500 9.68 6.39 -22.72
N LEU A 501 8.41 6.69 -22.99
CA LEU A 501 7.86 6.62 -24.35
C LEU A 501 8.53 7.64 -25.29
N LYS A 502 8.78 8.88 -24.83
CA LYS A 502 9.57 9.89 -25.58
C LYS A 502 10.96 9.35 -25.92
N LEU A 503 11.65 8.75 -24.93
CA LEU A 503 12.97 8.16 -25.13
C LEU A 503 12.95 6.99 -26.12
N LEU A 504 11.95 6.11 -26.04
CA LEU A 504 11.80 4.95 -26.93
C LEU A 504 11.49 5.38 -28.37
N SER A 505 10.68 6.42 -28.56
CA SER A 505 10.44 7.02 -29.88
C SER A 505 11.74 7.56 -30.48
N ILE A 506 12.55 8.29 -29.72
CA ILE A 506 13.85 8.79 -30.18
C ILE A 506 14.79 7.62 -30.49
N LYS A 507 14.84 6.60 -29.64
CA LYS A 507 15.63 5.40 -29.88
C LYS A 507 15.24 4.72 -31.18
N HIS A 508 13.95 4.60 -31.46
CA HIS A 508 13.46 4.03 -32.70
C HIS A 508 13.91 4.85 -33.92
N LEU A 509 13.81 6.19 -33.86
CA LEU A 509 14.28 7.08 -34.93
C LEU A 509 15.79 6.91 -35.20
N VAL A 510 16.60 6.82 -34.15
CA VAL A 510 18.05 6.65 -34.26
C VAL A 510 18.41 5.31 -34.90
N LEU A 511 17.81 4.22 -34.42
CA LEU A 511 18.19 2.87 -34.83
C LEU A 511 17.60 2.44 -36.19
N ASN A 512 16.36 2.84 -36.49
CA ASN A 512 15.66 2.36 -37.69
C ASN A 512 15.60 3.36 -38.83
N ASN A 513 15.56 4.67 -38.55
CA ASN A 513 15.54 5.70 -39.59
C ASN A 513 16.94 6.24 -39.91
N GLY A 514 17.97 5.81 -39.16
CA GLY A 514 19.36 6.19 -39.40
C GLY A 514 19.69 7.64 -39.06
N ILE A 515 18.78 8.38 -38.41
CA ILE A 515 18.98 9.76 -37.98
C ILE A 515 19.74 9.73 -36.65
N ASN A 516 21.05 9.94 -36.68
CA ASN A 516 21.91 9.82 -35.49
C ASN A 516 22.49 11.14 -35.00
N HIS A 517 21.97 12.27 -35.47
CA HIS A 517 22.46 13.61 -35.17
C HIS A 517 21.27 14.55 -35.07
N PHE A 518 21.12 15.20 -33.92
CA PHE A 518 20.02 16.11 -33.64
C PHE A 518 20.52 17.35 -32.89
N PRO A 519 20.10 18.57 -33.28
CA PRO A 519 20.26 19.74 -32.43
C PRO A 519 19.54 19.55 -31.09
N LEU A 520 20.21 19.89 -29.98
CA LEU A 520 19.62 19.75 -28.64
C LEU A 520 18.33 20.57 -28.50
N ALA A 521 18.26 21.73 -29.15
CA ALA A 521 17.06 22.57 -29.18
C ALA A 521 15.86 21.83 -29.79
N THR A 522 16.06 21.07 -30.86
CA THR A 522 15.01 20.25 -31.49
C THR A 522 14.56 19.13 -30.57
N LEU A 523 15.50 18.42 -29.93
CA LEU A 523 15.17 17.36 -28.98
C LEU A 523 14.38 17.90 -27.77
N ASN A 524 14.75 19.07 -27.25
CA ASN A 524 14.01 19.74 -26.19
C ASN A 524 12.60 20.14 -26.63
N LYS A 525 12.41 20.60 -27.87
CA LYS A 525 11.08 20.88 -28.41
C LYS A 525 10.22 19.62 -28.49
N ILE A 526 10.80 18.51 -28.98
CA ILE A 526 10.12 17.21 -29.08
C ILE A 526 9.76 16.66 -27.70
N CYS A 527 10.62 16.86 -26.71
CA CYS A 527 10.44 16.32 -25.37
C CYS A 527 9.60 17.21 -24.44
N SER A 528 9.25 18.43 -24.88
CA SER A 528 8.41 19.38 -24.15
C SER A 528 7.17 18.68 -23.56
N PRO A 529 6.78 18.97 -22.30
CA PRO A 529 7.33 20.00 -21.40
C PRO A 529 8.63 19.62 -20.68
N HIS A 530 9.21 18.43 -20.94
CA HIS A 530 10.42 17.98 -20.28
C HIS A 530 11.69 18.38 -21.04
N GLN A 531 12.76 18.66 -20.30
CA GLN A 531 14.08 18.77 -20.92
C GLN A 531 14.56 17.40 -21.40
N PHE A 532 15.24 17.35 -22.55
CA PHE A 532 15.71 16.08 -23.11
C PHE A 532 16.67 15.33 -22.19
N ASN A 533 17.49 16.06 -21.41
CA ASN A 533 18.38 15.45 -20.42
C ASN A 533 17.63 14.65 -19.36
N GLU A 534 16.44 15.10 -18.94
CA GLU A 534 15.58 14.35 -18.00
C GLU A 534 14.95 13.12 -18.66
N VAL A 535 14.68 13.17 -19.96
CA VAL A 535 14.18 12.03 -20.74
C VAL A 535 15.27 10.98 -20.89
N LEU A 536 16.51 11.38 -21.14
CA LEU A 536 17.67 10.48 -21.20
C LEU A 536 17.98 9.83 -19.86
N SER A 537 17.83 10.54 -18.74
CA SER A 537 18.16 10.02 -17.42
C SER A 537 17.21 8.92 -16.94
N VAL A 538 15.99 8.89 -17.46
CA VAL A 538 14.94 7.93 -17.05
C VAL A 538 15.38 6.49 -17.22
N LYS A 539 16.09 6.18 -18.31
CA LYS A 539 16.61 4.84 -18.60
C LYS A 539 17.77 4.92 -19.57
N THR A 540 18.88 4.25 -19.28
CA THR A 540 20.05 4.21 -20.16
C THR A 540 19.76 3.28 -21.35
N LEU A 541 19.22 3.83 -22.43
CA LEU A 541 18.86 3.08 -23.64
C LEU A 541 19.61 3.54 -24.91
N LEU A 542 20.27 4.70 -24.86
CA LEU A 542 20.98 5.31 -25.97
C LEU A 542 22.36 5.78 -25.51
N GLU A 543 23.38 5.51 -26.32
CA GLU A 543 24.71 6.10 -26.16
C GLU A 543 24.84 7.32 -27.08
N TYR A 544 25.41 8.40 -26.56
CA TYR A 544 25.54 9.66 -27.29
C TYR A 544 26.82 10.41 -26.93
N ASP A 545 27.28 11.21 -27.88
CA ASP A 545 28.37 12.17 -27.73
C ASP A 545 27.83 13.58 -28.01
N LEU A 546 28.27 14.57 -27.22
CA LEU A 546 27.85 15.97 -27.39
C LEU A 546 28.91 16.74 -28.17
N HIS A 547 28.53 17.24 -29.34
CA HIS A 547 29.37 18.08 -30.19
C HIS A 547 28.87 19.52 -30.19
N VAL A 548 29.78 20.48 -30.35
CA VAL A 548 29.43 21.88 -30.60
C VAL A 548 29.79 22.22 -32.04
N LEU A 549 28.78 22.45 -32.87
CA LEU A 549 28.94 22.77 -34.30
C LEU A 549 28.32 24.15 -34.53
N ASN A 550 29.10 25.10 -35.03
CA ASN A 550 28.66 26.48 -35.30
C ASN A 550 28.00 27.18 -34.09
N GLY A 551 28.45 26.87 -32.86
CA GLY A 551 27.88 27.41 -31.62
C GLY A 551 26.63 26.68 -31.11
N GLU A 552 26.08 25.74 -31.87
CA GLU A 552 24.95 24.91 -31.46
C GLU A 552 25.41 23.57 -30.86
N LYS A 553 24.74 23.14 -29.78
CA LYS A 553 24.95 21.82 -29.17
C LYS A 553 24.19 20.77 -29.96
N ILE A 554 24.92 19.83 -30.57
CA ILE A 554 24.39 18.72 -31.36
C ILE A 554 24.68 17.42 -30.62
N MET A 555 23.66 16.60 -30.39
CA MET A 555 23.82 15.25 -29.87
C MET A 555 23.98 14.27 -31.03
N VAL A 556 25.08 13.50 -31.00
CA VAL A 556 25.39 12.45 -31.96
C VAL A 556 25.23 11.11 -31.26
N PHE A 557 24.27 10.30 -31.70
CA PHE A 557 23.99 8.99 -31.14
C PHE A 557 24.85 7.91 -31.81
N LYS A 558 25.37 6.98 -31.02
CA LYS A 558 26.09 5.82 -31.57
C LYS A 558 25.08 4.85 -32.17
N LYS A 559 25.33 4.39 -33.40
CA LYS A 559 24.54 3.31 -34.01
C LYS A 559 24.89 2.02 -33.28
N GLY A 560 23.93 1.46 -32.53
CA GLY A 560 24.05 0.10 -32.01
C GLY A 560 24.04 -0.90 -33.16
N GLU A 561 24.69 -2.06 -32.97
CA GLU A 561 24.61 -3.18 -33.91
C GLU A 561 23.15 -3.64 -34.10
N GLU A 562 22.76 -3.87 -35.36
CA GLU A 562 21.39 -4.16 -35.78
C GLU A 562 20.78 -5.37 -35.04
N GLN A 563 19.57 -5.22 -34.46
CA GLN A 563 18.62 -6.33 -34.45
C GLN A 563 17.68 -6.15 -35.64
N ARG A 564 17.88 -6.96 -36.70
CA ARG A 564 17.04 -6.97 -37.89
C ARG A 564 15.63 -7.47 -37.55
N GLY A 565 14.71 -6.55 -37.28
CA GLY A 565 13.27 -6.83 -37.29
C GLY A 565 12.77 -7.13 -38.71
N THR A 566 11.60 -7.78 -38.82
CA THR A 566 11.03 -8.13 -40.13
C THR A 566 10.63 -6.88 -40.92
N ILE A 567 10.54 -6.99 -42.25
CA ILE A 567 10.18 -5.87 -43.12
C ILE A 567 8.79 -5.31 -42.77
N GLN A 568 7.85 -6.15 -42.34
CA GLN A 568 6.52 -5.73 -41.90
C GLN A 568 6.56 -4.88 -40.61
N ASP A 569 7.40 -5.26 -39.63
CA ASP A 569 7.58 -4.47 -38.41
C ASP A 569 8.17 -3.09 -38.70
N ARG A 570 9.05 -3.00 -39.70
CA ARG A 570 9.65 -1.75 -40.16
C ARG A 570 8.62 -0.87 -40.88
N VAL A 571 7.72 -1.44 -41.69
CA VAL A 571 6.69 -0.68 -42.41
C VAL A 571 5.61 -0.15 -41.47
N GLN A 572 5.12 -0.95 -40.52
CA GLN A 572 4.11 -0.51 -39.55
C GLN A 572 4.64 0.63 -38.66
N ALA A 573 5.86 0.47 -38.14
CA ALA A 573 6.50 1.52 -37.35
C ALA A 573 6.81 2.78 -38.18
N GLN A 574 7.19 2.63 -39.47
CA GLN A 574 7.38 3.77 -40.37
C GLN A 574 6.10 4.53 -40.68
N LEU A 575 4.95 3.86 -40.79
CA LEU A 575 3.65 4.51 -40.98
C LEU A 575 3.21 5.29 -39.73
N GLU A 576 3.44 4.73 -38.54
CA GLU A 576 3.12 5.39 -37.28
C GLU A 576 4.10 6.54 -36.96
N ILE A 577 5.36 6.42 -37.38
CA ILE A 577 6.33 7.52 -37.34
C ILE A 577 6.04 8.56 -38.41
N ALA A 578 5.50 8.20 -39.58
CA ALA A 578 5.04 9.19 -40.55
C ALA A 578 3.91 10.04 -39.96
N SER A 579 2.98 9.43 -39.21
CA SER A 579 1.96 10.13 -38.43
C SER A 579 2.58 11.06 -37.37
N LEU A 580 3.58 10.57 -36.61
CA LEU A 580 4.29 11.38 -35.62
C LEU A 580 5.14 12.47 -36.27
N SER A 581 5.70 12.21 -37.45
CA SER A 581 6.51 13.13 -38.25
C SER A 581 5.64 14.17 -38.94
N GLU A 582 4.39 13.87 -39.29
CA GLU A 582 3.40 14.80 -39.81
C GLU A 582 2.88 15.72 -38.71
N HIS A 583 2.72 15.19 -37.49
CA HIS A 583 2.47 15.99 -36.29
C HIS A 583 3.69 16.84 -35.88
N MET A 584 4.89 16.28 -35.93
CA MET A 584 6.14 17.02 -35.73
C MET A 584 6.34 18.07 -36.83
N LYS A 585 5.93 17.81 -38.08
CA LYS A 585 5.93 18.79 -39.17
C LYS A 585 4.93 19.93 -38.95
N THR A 586 3.81 19.69 -38.27
CA THR A 586 2.89 20.78 -37.88
C THR A 586 3.45 21.62 -36.74
N VAL A 587 4.22 21.03 -35.82
CA VAL A 587 4.96 21.75 -34.76
C VAL A 587 6.22 22.45 -35.29
N LEU A 588 6.88 21.89 -36.31
CA LEU A 588 8.09 22.42 -36.95
C LEU A 588 7.79 23.37 -38.12
N GLY A 589 6.60 23.30 -38.73
CA GLY A 589 6.13 24.11 -39.85
C GLY A 589 5.49 25.44 -39.46
N GLY A 590 5.58 25.83 -38.17
CA GLY A 590 5.35 27.18 -37.69
C GLY A 590 6.57 28.10 -37.83
N TYR A 591 7.38 27.88 -38.87
CA TYR A 591 8.43 28.78 -39.35
C TYR A 591 8.33 28.90 -40.87
#